data_AF-A0A4Q5S447-F1
#
_entry.id   AF-A0A4Q5S447-F1
#
_cell.length_a   1.000
_cell.length_b   1.000
_cell.length_c   1.000
_cell.angle_alpha   90.00
_cell.angle_beta   90.00
_cell.angle_gamma   90.00
#
_symmetry.space_group_name_H-M   'P 1'
#
loop_
_entity.id
_entity.type
_entity.pdbx_description
1 polymer ?
#
loop_
_entity_poly.entity_id
_entity_poly.type
_entity_poly.pdbx_seq_one_letter_code
_entity_poly.pdbx_strand_id
1 'polypeptide(L)'
;MTSPAVLTSELPLIAGDVARGVTRMLLRHDCVAIAEVPLEGGRRADLMAIDSRGNIVIVEIKVSRADLLGDCKWNDYLAHCDRFFWAVPEGFDLRPFEQECFLPARAGIIVADRYDAAVAREAATVPLASQTRKKCTLAFARRSARRVINLLDPEAEQVF
;
A
#
# COMPACT_ATOMS: atom_id res chain seq x y z
N MET A 1 8.01 33.29 33.10
CA MET A 1 8.27 32.79 31.73
C MET A 1 7.56 31.46 31.59
N THR A 2 6.31 31.49 31.12
CA THR A 2 5.46 30.32 30.95
C THR A 2 5.81 29.69 29.61
N SER A 3 6.31 28.45 29.63
CA SER A 3 6.63 27.70 28.42
C SER A 3 5.36 27.53 27.57
N PRO A 4 5.38 27.79 26.26
CA PRO A 4 4.22 27.52 25.43
C PRO A 4 4.04 25.99 25.39
N ALA A 5 2.88 25.52 25.81
CA ALA A 5 2.48 24.13 25.58
C ALA A 5 2.48 23.91 24.07
N VAL A 6 3.35 23.02 23.59
CA VAL A 6 3.31 22.53 22.21
C VAL A 6 1.96 21.83 22.06
N LEU A 7 1.04 22.47 21.35
CA LEU A 7 -0.21 21.85 20.92
C LEU A 7 0.12 20.87 19.79
N THR A 8 0.74 19.74 20.09
CA THR A 8 0.67 18.57 19.21
C THR A 8 -0.74 18.02 19.33
N SER A 9 -1.68 18.61 18.61
CA SER A 9 -3.00 18.03 18.41
C SER A 9 -2.86 16.82 17.47
N GLU A 10 -2.25 15.74 17.94
CA GLU A 10 -2.09 14.54 17.13
C GLU A 10 -3.31 13.65 17.35
N LEU A 11 -4.35 13.94 16.59
CA LEU A 11 -5.37 12.94 16.31
C LEU A 11 -4.67 11.68 15.77
N PRO A 12 -5.14 10.48 16.14
CA PRO A 12 -4.57 9.23 15.63
C PRO A 12 -4.48 9.25 14.10
N LEU A 13 -3.35 8.83 13.55
CA LEU A 13 -3.16 8.71 12.11
C LEU A 13 -4.19 7.73 11.52
N ILE A 14 -4.85 8.15 10.45
CA ILE A 14 -5.84 7.34 9.73
C ILE A 14 -5.22 6.70 8.49
N ALA A 15 -5.91 5.75 7.87
CA ALA A 15 -5.39 5.01 6.71
C ALA A 15 -4.98 5.94 5.55
N GLY A 16 -5.72 7.03 5.34
CA GLY A 16 -5.39 8.05 4.33
C GLY A 16 -4.08 8.80 4.60
N ASP A 17 -3.72 9.01 5.87
CA ASP A 17 -2.44 9.63 6.24
C ASP A 17 -1.28 8.68 5.88
N VAL A 18 -1.38 7.41 6.30
CA VAL A 18 -0.40 6.35 5.98
C VAL A 18 -0.28 6.18 4.45
N ALA A 19 -1.39 6.09 3.73
CA ALA A 19 -1.40 5.96 2.27
C ALA A 19 -0.63 7.09 1.58
N ARG A 20 -0.78 8.32 2.08
CA ARG A 20 -0.11 9.50 1.54
C ARG A 20 1.41 9.44 1.76
N GLY A 21 1.85 9.11 2.98
CA GLY A 21 3.28 8.94 3.28
C GLY A 21 3.92 7.85 2.43
N VAL A 22 3.28 6.68 2.38
CA VAL A 22 3.75 5.54 1.57
C VAL A 22 3.82 5.89 0.09
N THR A 23 2.80 6.56 -0.47
CA THR A 23 2.79 6.96 -1.89
C THR A 23 3.96 7.89 -2.22
N ARG A 24 4.29 8.83 -1.33
CA ARG A 24 5.45 9.73 -1.51
C ARG A 24 6.76 8.97 -1.47
N MET A 25 6.91 8.07 -0.51
CA MET A 25 8.09 7.20 -0.42
C MET A 25 8.26 6.36 -1.68
N LEU A 26 7.20 5.68 -2.14
CA LEU A 26 7.21 4.89 -3.37
C LEU A 26 7.66 5.72 -4.58
N LEU A 27 7.14 6.94 -4.74
CA LEU A 27 7.52 7.81 -5.85
C LEU A 27 9.01 8.18 -5.82
N ARG A 28 9.59 8.44 -4.64
CA ARG A 28 11.03 8.70 -4.51
C ARG A 28 11.90 7.48 -4.86
N HIS A 29 11.34 6.28 -4.76
CA HIS A 29 11.97 5.02 -5.16
C HIS A 29 11.64 4.61 -6.61
N ASP A 30 11.16 5.54 -7.44
CA ASP A 30 10.79 5.28 -8.85
C ASP A 30 9.68 4.22 -9.01
N CYS A 31 8.80 4.14 -8.00
CA CYS A 31 7.58 3.33 -8.02
C CYS A 31 6.35 4.24 -8.11
N VAL A 32 5.55 4.07 -9.17
CA VAL A 32 4.30 4.80 -9.33
C VAL A 32 3.13 4.00 -8.78
N ALA A 33 2.28 4.62 -7.96
CA ALA A 33 1.24 3.94 -7.21
C ALA A 33 -0.17 4.47 -7.52
N ILE A 34 -1.16 3.58 -7.37
CA ILE A 34 -2.57 3.94 -7.29
C ILE A 34 -3.19 3.25 -6.07
N ALA A 35 -4.12 3.93 -5.40
CA ALA A 35 -4.81 3.39 -4.23
C ALA A 35 -6.01 2.50 -4.59
N GLU A 36 -6.57 1.74 -3.65
CA GLU A 36 -7.87 1.06 -3.77
C GLU A 36 -8.01 0.25 -5.07
N VAL A 37 -7.15 -0.74 -5.28
CA VAL A 37 -7.08 -1.51 -6.53
C VAL A 37 -7.79 -2.86 -6.40
N PRO A 38 -8.91 -3.08 -7.10
CA PRO A 38 -9.54 -4.40 -7.13
C PRO A 38 -8.64 -5.43 -7.80
N LEU A 39 -8.44 -6.55 -7.11
CA LEU A 39 -7.68 -7.70 -7.57
C LEU A 39 -8.62 -8.82 -8.05
N GLU A 40 -8.06 -9.80 -8.75
CA GLU A 40 -8.79 -11.03 -9.05
C GLU A 40 -9.15 -11.75 -7.73
N GLY A 41 -10.28 -12.45 -7.68
CA GLY A 41 -10.75 -13.09 -6.43
C GLY A 41 -11.49 -12.16 -5.45
N GLY A 42 -11.79 -10.92 -5.85
CA GLY A 42 -12.67 -10.02 -5.08
C GLY A 42 -11.97 -9.26 -3.94
N ARG A 43 -10.63 -9.33 -3.87
CA ARG A 43 -9.81 -8.51 -2.96
C ARG A 43 -9.65 -7.10 -3.49
N ARG A 44 -9.23 -6.18 -2.62
CA ARG A 44 -8.86 -4.82 -2.97
C ARG A 44 -7.57 -4.48 -2.24
N ALA A 45 -6.53 -4.15 -2.99
CA ALA A 45 -5.26 -3.68 -2.41
C ALA A 45 -5.37 -2.20 -2.02
N ASP A 46 -4.87 -1.82 -0.86
CA ASP A 46 -4.87 -0.43 -0.43
C ASP A 46 -3.99 0.42 -1.34
N LEU A 47 -2.77 -0.05 -1.65
CA LEU A 47 -1.93 0.50 -2.71
C LEU A 47 -1.39 -0.62 -3.60
N MET A 48 -1.37 -0.36 -4.90
CA MET A 48 -0.60 -1.12 -5.88
C MET A 48 0.38 -0.16 -6.55
N ALA A 49 1.63 -0.57 -6.70
CA ALA A 49 2.66 0.21 -7.37
C ALA A 49 3.42 -0.62 -8.41
N ILE A 50 4.00 0.08 -9.39
CA ILE A 50 4.84 -0.51 -10.44
C ILE A 50 6.16 0.27 -10.49
N ASP A 51 7.29 -0.45 -10.45
CA ASP A 51 8.63 0.12 -10.64
C ASP A 51 9.02 0.22 -12.12
N SER A 52 10.14 0.88 -12.44
CA SER A 52 10.64 1.01 -13.83
C SER A 52 11.02 -0.32 -14.49
N ARG A 53 11.14 -1.42 -13.75
CA ARG A 53 11.38 -2.78 -14.26
C ARG A 53 10.08 -3.58 -14.47
N GLY A 54 8.93 -3.02 -14.11
CA GLY A 54 7.64 -3.67 -14.17
C GLY A 54 7.39 -4.66 -13.01
N ASN A 55 8.14 -4.57 -11.92
CA ASN A 55 7.80 -5.27 -10.69
C ASN A 55 6.59 -4.62 -10.04
N ILE A 56 5.69 -5.45 -9.53
CA ILE A 56 4.48 -5.02 -8.87
C ILE A 56 4.68 -5.12 -7.37
N VAL A 57 4.38 -4.03 -6.68
CA VAL A 57 4.36 -3.94 -5.23
C VAL A 57 2.92 -3.80 -4.77
N ILE A 58 2.52 -4.61 -3.79
CA ILE A 58 1.27 -4.39 -3.05
C ILE A 58 1.63 -3.91 -1.65
N VAL A 59 0.90 -2.90 -1.17
CA VAL A 59 0.99 -2.42 0.21
C VAL A 59 -0.40 -2.47 0.83
N GLU A 60 -0.54 -3.17 1.95
CA GLU A 60 -1.75 -3.19 2.79
C GLU A 60 -1.53 -2.35 4.04
N ILE A 61 -2.45 -1.41 4.31
CA ILE A 61 -2.37 -0.44 5.39
C ILE A 61 -3.13 -0.97 6.59
N LYS A 62 -2.47 -1.02 7.76
CA LYS A 62 -3.08 -1.40 9.03
C LYS A 62 -2.89 -0.31 10.06
N VAL A 63 -3.98 0.36 10.44
CA VAL A 63 -3.94 1.47 11.43
C VAL A 63 -4.30 1.03 12.85
N SER A 64 -4.73 -0.22 13.03
CA SER A 64 -4.94 -0.80 14.35
C SER A 64 -4.57 -2.28 14.40
N ARG A 65 -4.35 -2.80 15.61
CA ARG A 65 -4.12 -4.24 15.81
C ARG A 65 -5.33 -5.08 15.41
N ALA A 66 -6.55 -4.56 15.61
CA ALA A 66 -7.78 -5.25 15.21
C ALA A 66 -7.88 -5.37 13.69
N ASP A 67 -7.50 -4.32 12.96
CA ASP A 67 -7.42 -4.31 11.50
C ASP A 67 -6.39 -5.33 10.99
N LEU A 68 -5.19 -5.36 11.59
CA LEU A 68 -4.18 -6.36 11.26
C LEU A 68 -4.66 -7.80 11.47
N LEU A 69 -5.25 -8.08 12.64
CA LEU A 69 -5.68 -9.44 12.99
C LEU A 69 -6.97 -9.87 12.28
N GLY A 70 -7.75 -8.93 11.73
CA GLY A 70 -8.94 -9.23 10.94
C GLY A 70 -8.63 -9.69 9.52
N ASP A 71 -7.42 -9.45 9.02
CA ASP A 71 -7.02 -9.77 7.66
C ASP A 71 -6.51 -11.21 7.51
N CYS A 72 -7.42 -12.17 7.70
CA CYS A 72 -7.09 -13.59 7.67
C CYS A 72 -6.82 -14.15 6.27
N LYS A 73 -6.95 -13.35 5.21
CA LYS A 73 -6.82 -13.80 3.81
C LYS A 73 -5.81 -12.97 3.01
N TRP A 74 -4.92 -12.27 3.72
CA TRP A 74 -3.88 -11.45 3.12
C TRP A 74 -2.93 -12.24 2.20
N ASN A 75 -2.80 -13.56 2.40
CA ASN A 75 -2.00 -14.40 1.51
C ASN A 75 -2.52 -14.42 0.06
N ASP A 76 -3.81 -14.14 -0.16
CA ASP A 76 -4.41 -14.05 -1.50
C ASP A 76 -3.71 -12.97 -2.35
N TYR A 77 -3.17 -11.92 -1.71
CA TYR A 77 -2.52 -10.79 -2.37
C TYR A 77 -1.13 -11.15 -2.91
N LEU A 78 -0.50 -12.20 -2.39
CA LEU A 78 0.83 -12.65 -2.83
C LEU A 78 0.82 -13.17 -4.28
N ALA A 79 -0.35 -13.62 -4.78
CA ALA A 79 -0.52 -14.01 -6.17
C ALA A 79 -0.52 -12.81 -7.15
N HIS A 80 -0.54 -11.58 -6.63
CA HIS A 80 -0.70 -10.34 -7.42
C HIS A 80 0.48 -9.38 -7.32
N CYS A 81 1.56 -9.73 -6.60
CA CYS A 81 2.73 -8.87 -6.45
C CYS A 81 4.06 -9.63 -6.44
N ASP A 82 5.12 -8.95 -6.86
CA ASP A 82 6.49 -9.41 -6.66
C ASP A 82 6.95 -9.17 -5.22
N ARG A 83 6.51 -8.05 -4.64
CA ARG A 83 6.83 -7.62 -3.27
C ARG A 83 5.56 -7.22 -2.54
N PHE A 84 5.42 -7.67 -1.30
CA PHE A 84 4.30 -7.34 -0.43
C PHE A 84 4.81 -6.62 0.81
N PHE A 85 4.16 -5.51 1.15
CA PHE A 85 4.45 -4.76 2.37
C PHE A 85 3.18 -4.59 3.20
N TRP A 86 3.34 -4.69 4.52
CA TRP A 86 2.45 -4.03 5.44
C TRP A 86 2.87 -2.57 5.60
N ALA A 87 1.93 -1.65 5.68
CA ALA A 87 2.18 -0.27 6.07
C ALA A 87 1.41 0.07 7.34
N VAL A 88 2.08 0.67 8.31
CA VAL A 88 1.50 1.00 9.61
C VAL A 88 1.87 2.42 10.04
N PRO A 89 1.07 3.08 10.89
CA PRO A 89 1.41 4.39 11.41
C PRO A 89 2.64 4.32 12.34
N GLU A 90 3.32 5.45 12.52
CA GLU A 90 4.32 5.59 13.58
C GLU A 90 3.72 5.22 14.96
N GLY A 91 4.50 4.51 15.78
CA GLY A 91 4.06 4.03 17.09
C GLY A 91 3.25 2.72 17.07
N PHE A 92 2.98 2.12 15.90
CA PHE A 92 2.34 0.81 15.82
C PHE A 92 3.24 -0.31 16.39
N ASP A 93 2.68 -1.22 17.19
CA ASP A 93 3.40 -2.37 17.73
C ASP A 93 3.76 -3.37 16.61
N LEU A 94 5.06 -3.47 16.28
CA LEU A 94 5.54 -4.34 15.20
C LEU A 94 5.70 -5.82 15.59
N ARG A 95 5.69 -6.15 16.89
CA ARG A 95 5.90 -7.53 17.38
C ARG A 95 4.97 -8.59 16.75
N PRO A 96 3.68 -8.30 16.45
CA PRO A 96 2.82 -9.27 15.78
C PRO A 96 3.37 -9.74 14.43
N PHE A 97 4.06 -8.88 13.66
CA PHE A 97 4.60 -9.22 12.35
C PHE A 97 5.78 -10.20 12.39
N GLU A 98 6.26 -10.57 13.57
CA GLU A 98 7.28 -11.61 13.76
C GLU A 98 6.67 -13.02 13.83
N GLN A 99 5.34 -13.13 13.94
CA GLN A 99 4.65 -14.41 13.96
C GLN A 99 4.69 -15.06 12.57
N GLU A 100 4.81 -16.38 12.53
CA GLU A 100 4.95 -17.15 11.30
C GLU A 100 3.79 -16.94 10.32
N CYS A 101 2.56 -16.71 10.82
CA CYS A 101 1.39 -16.43 9.99
C CYS A 101 1.48 -15.14 9.16
N PHE A 102 2.34 -14.18 9.54
CA PHE A 102 2.61 -12.96 8.77
C PHE A 102 3.81 -13.08 7.83
N LEU A 103 4.42 -14.27 7.75
CA LEU A 103 5.54 -14.60 6.87
C LEU A 103 6.65 -13.54 6.90
N PRO A 104 7.35 -13.32 8.03
CA PRO A 104 8.35 -12.25 8.18
C PRO A 104 9.50 -12.31 7.16
N ALA A 105 9.82 -13.50 6.65
CA ALA A 105 10.82 -13.68 5.59
C ALA A 105 10.32 -13.29 4.18
N ARG A 106 9.00 -13.12 4.00
CA ARG A 106 8.35 -12.76 2.73
C ARG A 106 7.84 -11.32 2.73
N ALA A 107 7.15 -10.90 3.79
CA ALA A 107 6.46 -9.63 3.89
C ALA A 107 7.32 -8.54 4.55
N GLY A 108 7.46 -7.41 3.84
CA GLY A 108 8.12 -6.22 4.36
C GLY A 108 7.19 -5.40 5.27
N ILE A 109 7.78 -4.41 5.94
CA ILE A 109 7.07 -3.46 6.81
C ILE A 109 7.52 -2.04 6.43
N ILE A 110 6.54 -1.17 6.23
CA ILE A 110 6.70 0.26 6.06
C ILE A 110 6.07 0.94 7.27
N VAL A 111 6.78 1.90 7.86
CA VAL A 111 6.22 2.81 8.88
C VAL A 111 6.04 4.17 8.24
N ALA A 112 4.87 4.77 8.40
CA ALA A 112 4.53 6.02 7.73
C ALA A 112 3.72 6.97 8.61
N ASP A 113 3.77 8.25 8.25
CA ASP A 113 2.85 9.28 8.70
C ASP A 113 2.24 10.00 7.48
N ARG A 114 1.59 11.15 7.69
CA ARG A 114 1.00 11.95 6.60
C ARG A 114 2.03 12.67 5.71
N TYR A 115 3.27 12.75 6.16
CA TYR A 115 4.36 13.48 5.51
C TYR A 115 5.20 12.54 4.67
N ASP A 116 5.60 11.40 5.23
CA ASP A 116 6.51 10.45 4.61
C ASP A 116 6.36 9.01 5.12
N ALA A 117 7.21 8.11 4.61
CA ALA A 117 7.34 6.73 5.07
C ALA A 117 8.78 6.22 4.95
N ALA A 118 9.09 5.19 5.73
CA ALA A 118 10.35 4.47 5.70
C ALA A 118 10.15 2.95 5.75
N VAL A 119 10.98 2.20 5.03
CA VAL A 119 10.99 0.74 5.09
C VAL A 119 11.69 0.29 6.39
N ALA A 120 10.93 -0.26 7.32
CA ALA A 120 11.44 -0.83 8.57
C ALA A 120 11.94 -2.27 8.39
N ARG A 121 11.32 -3.02 7.47
CA ARG A 121 11.75 -4.36 7.07
C ARG A 121 11.56 -4.53 5.56
N GLU A 122 12.60 -4.95 4.87
CA GLU A 122 12.53 -5.20 3.43
C GLU A 122 11.64 -6.41 3.11
N ALA A 123 10.84 -6.29 2.05
CA ALA A 123 10.09 -7.41 1.49
C ALA A 123 10.99 -8.24 0.57
N ALA A 124 10.91 -9.56 0.67
CA ALA A 124 11.53 -10.44 -0.32
C ALA A 124 10.91 -10.23 -1.70
N THR A 125 11.68 -10.44 -2.76
CA THR A 125 11.18 -10.43 -4.14
C THR A 125 10.91 -11.85 -4.58
N VAL A 126 9.65 -12.18 -4.86
CA VAL A 126 9.24 -13.45 -5.45
C VAL A 126 8.56 -13.13 -6.77
N PRO A 127 9.21 -13.42 -7.92
CA PRO A 127 8.72 -12.98 -9.22
C PRO A 127 7.32 -13.51 -9.54
N LEU A 128 6.45 -12.63 -10.03
CA LEU A 128 5.19 -13.03 -10.66
C LEU A 128 5.43 -13.76 -11.97
N ALA A 129 4.58 -14.76 -12.23
CA ALA A 129 4.46 -15.38 -13.53
C ALA A 129 4.14 -14.33 -14.61
N SER A 130 4.74 -14.44 -15.80
CA SER A 130 4.65 -13.43 -16.86
C SER A 130 3.21 -13.12 -17.28
N GLN A 131 2.33 -14.12 -17.32
CA GLN A 131 0.92 -13.93 -17.64
C GLN A 131 0.20 -13.09 -16.58
N THR A 132 0.44 -13.39 -15.30
CA THR A 132 -0.14 -12.65 -14.17
C THR A 132 0.37 -11.21 -14.14
N ARG A 133 1.68 -11.00 -14.35
CA ARG A 133 2.28 -9.66 -14.47
C ARG A 133 1.60 -8.85 -15.56
N LYS A 134 1.42 -9.43 -16.76
CA LYS A 134 0.74 -8.77 -17.88
C LYS A 134 -0.68 -8.35 -17.52
N LYS A 135 -1.46 -9.25 -16.90
CA LYS A 135 -2.83 -8.96 -16.46
C LYS A 135 -2.85 -7.80 -15.45
N CYS A 136 -2.03 -7.88 -14.41
CA CYS A 136 -1.97 -6.88 -13.35
C CYS A 136 -1.52 -5.51 -13.88
N THR A 137 -0.50 -5.47 -14.75
CA THR A 137 0.00 -4.24 -15.38
C THR A 137 -1.06 -3.58 -16.26
N LEU A 138 -1.75 -4.35 -17.11
CA LEU A 138 -2.84 -3.82 -17.93
C LEU A 138 -3.98 -3.27 -17.08
N ALA A 139 -4.33 -3.97 -16.00
CA ALA A 139 -5.39 -3.57 -15.09
C ALA A 139 -5.01 -2.30 -14.31
N PHE A 140 -3.76 -2.18 -13.87
CA PHE A 140 -3.20 -0.95 -13.29
C PHE A 140 -3.30 0.20 -14.29
N ALA A 141 -2.73 0.05 -15.49
CA ALA A 141 -2.69 1.12 -16.50
C ALA A 141 -4.09 1.64 -16.87
N ARG A 142 -5.05 0.74 -17.12
CA ARG A 142 -6.44 1.12 -17.43
C ARG A 142 -7.13 1.83 -16.28
N ARG A 143 -6.87 1.44 -15.03
CA ARG A 143 -7.45 2.10 -13.84
C ARG A 143 -6.84 3.46 -13.61
N SER A 144 -5.52 3.59 -13.73
CA SER A 144 -4.83 4.88 -13.63
C SER A 144 -5.34 5.85 -14.70
N ALA A 145 -5.46 5.41 -15.95
CA ALA A 145 -5.98 6.23 -17.04
C ALA A 145 -7.43 6.69 -16.80
N ARG A 146 -8.31 5.79 -16.33
CA ARG A 146 -9.69 6.15 -15.96
C ARG A 146 -9.75 7.19 -14.85
N ARG A 147 -8.90 7.07 -13.84
CA ARG A 147 -8.84 8.07 -12.75
C ARG A 147 -8.36 9.43 -13.26
N VAL A 148 -7.40 9.46 -14.18
CA VAL A 148 -6.96 10.70 -14.82
C VAL A 148 -8.08 11.31 -15.66
N ILE A 149 -8.82 10.51 -16.43
CA ILE A 149 -10.00 10.98 -17.17
C ILE A 149 -11.00 11.62 -16.21
N ASN A 150 -11.42 10.92 -15.15
CA ASN A 150 -12.41 11.45 -14.21
C ASN A 150 -11.90 12.66 -13.41
N LEU A 151 -10.58 12.82 -13.26
CA LEU A 151 -9.98 14.01 -12.64
C LEU A 151 -10.06 15.23 -13.55
N LEU A 152 -9.85 15.02 -14.86
CA LEU A 152 -9.85 16.08 -15.88
C LEU A 152 -11.27 16.42 -16.35
N ASP A 153 -12.15 15.43 -16.38
CA ASP A 153 -13.54 15.52 -16.81
C ASP A 153 -14.42 14.65 -15.89
N PRO A 154 -14.95 15.22 -14.78
CA PRO A 154 -15.81 14.50 -13.85
C PRO A 154 -17.15 14.04 -14.45
N GLU A 155 -17.58 14.61 -15.58
CA GLU A 155 -18.80 14.25 -16.30
C GLU A 155 -18.56 13.14 -17.34
N ALA A 156 -17.31 12.73 -17.55
CA ALA A 156 -16.96 11.65 -18.46
C ALA A 156 -17.52 10.31 -17.96
N GLU A 157 -18.62 9.89 -18.57
CA GLU A 157 -19.22 8.59 -18.28
C GLU A 157 -18.72 7.51 -19.25
N GLN A 158 -18.38 6.34 -18.71
CA GLN A 158 -18.17 5.16 -19.54
C GLN A 158 -19.54 4.62 -19.96
N VAL A 159 -20.03 5.07 -21.11
CA VAL A 159 -21.26 4.59 -21.72
C VAL A 159 -20.97 3.24 -22.42
N PHE A 160 -21.28 2.16 -21.70
CA PHE A 160 -21.15 0.72 -22.04
C PHE A 160 -19.73 0.09 -21.94
#